data_AF-A0A1B8FWJ3-F1
#
_entry.id   AF-A0A1B8FWJ3-F1
#
_cell.length_a   1.000
_cell.length_b   1.000
_cell.length_c   1.000
_cell.angle_alpha   90.00
_cell.angle_beta   90.00
_cell.angle_gamma   90.00
#
_symmetry.space_group_name_H-M   'P 1'
#
loop_
_entity.id
_entity.type
_entity.pdbx_description
1 polymer ?
#
loop_
_entity_poly.entity_id
_entity_poly.type
_entity_poly.pdbx_seq_one_letter_code
_entity_poly.pdbx_strand_id
1 'polypeptide(L)'
;MLAGNDNWRSPEAHFKGELNKPTDMFSFGIMCIYALLGRVILGPDDDLQEHVAQGALPYLIRLQRQVSYFGDQEGVEGLLKHIGDDDVNCQVLQMLWEDRHEENIPYKPFSEWADVTDVVFKDLIRGLTNLDPAKRINARQALEHPWFADV
;
A
#
# COMPACT_ATOMS: atom_id res chain seq x y z
N MET A 1 20.07 4.31 -0.47
CA MET A 1 18.88 4.19 0.39
C MET A 1 17.66 4.51 -0.45
N LEU A 2 16.56 3.77 -0.28
CA LEU A 2 15.27 4.14 -0.87
C LEU A 2 14.70 5.35 -0.11
N ALA A 3 13.92 6.19 -0.78
CA ALA A 3 13.36 7.40 -0.17
C ALA A 3 12.20 7.07 0.77
N GLY A 4 11.95 7.95 1.75
CA GLY A 4 10.86 7.82 2.72
C GLY A 4 11.17 6.86 3.88
N ASN A 5 10.37 6.95 4.94
CA ASN A 5 10.42 6.02 6.06
C ASN A 5 9.72 4.70 5.69
N ASP A 6 10.31 3.58 6.07
CA ASP A 6 9.82 2.23 5.74
C ASP A 6 8.35 1.98 6.11
N ASN A 7 7.86 2.60 7.18
CA ASN A 7 6.52 2.35 7.71
C ASN A 7 5.41 3.09 6.92
N TRP A 8 5.79 4.07 6.09
CA TRP A 8 4.87 4.95 5.37
C TRP A 8 5.13 4.96 3.86
N ARG A 9 6.14 4.22 3.40
CA ARG A 9 6.58 4.21 2.00
C ARG A 9 5.46 3.75 1.08
N SER A 10 5.41 4.29 -0.14
CA SER A 10 4.48 3.84 -1.19
C SER A 10 5.05 2.67 -2.01
N PRO A 11 4.19 1.91 -2.71
CA PRO A 11 4.61 0.76 -3.52
C PRO A 11 5.69 1.12 -4.56
N GLU A 12 5.48 2.19 -5.32
CA GLU A 12 6.42 2.63 -6.38
C GLU A 12 7.80 3.02 -5.83
N ALA A 13 7.89 3.44 -4.57
CA ALA A 13 9.15 3.79 -3.92
C ALA A 13 10.01 2.57 -3.53
N HIS A 14 9.47 1.36 -3.59
CA HIS A 14 10.26 0.12 -3.44
C HIS A 14 11.08 -0.20 -4.70
N PHE A 15 10.67 0.32 -5.86
CA PHE A 15 11.22 -0.06 -7.17
C PHE A 15 12.12 1.01 -7.81
N LYS A 16 12.56 2.02 -7.03
CA LYS A 16 13.26 3.21 -7.55
C LYS A 16 12.48 3.93 -8.67
N GLY A 17 11.16 3.76 -8.71
CA GLY A 17 10.30 4.47 -9.64
C GLY A 17 10.35 5.98 -9.41
N GLU A 18 9.87 6.74 -10.39
CA GLU A 18 9.76 8.19 -10.25
C GLU A 18 8.83 8.53 -9.07
N LEU A 19 9.33 9.30 -8.11
CA LEU A 19 8.57 9.74 -6.94
C LEU A 19 8.00 11.11 -7.20
N ASN A 20 6.69 11.23 -6.94
CA ASN A 20 5.92 12.44 -7.21
C ASN A 20 4.89 12.64 -6.10
N LYS A 21 4.07 13.71 -6.19
CA LYS A 21 3.02 14.01 -5.21
C LYS A 21 2.12 12.81 -4.84
N PRO A 22 1.76 11.87 -5.74
CA PRO A 22 1.00 10.68 -5.35
C PRO A 22 1.69 9.83 -4.27
N THR A 23 3.02 9.78 -4.22
CA THR A 23 3.79 9.05 -3.19
C THR A 23 3.45 9.58 -1.79
N ASP A 24 3.33 10.89 -1.63
CA ASP A 24 2.92 11.51 -0.37
C ASP A 24 1.45 11.20 -0.04
N MET A 25 0.57 11.13 -1.03
CA MET A 25 -0.84 10.77 -0.83
C MET A 25 -1.02 9.33 -0.33
N PHE A 26 -0.20 8.39 -0.81
CA PHE A 26 -0.19 7.03 -0.27
C PHE A 26 0.25 7.03 1.19
N SER A 27 1.35 7.72 1.48
CA SER A 27 1.87 7.86 2.85
C SER A 27 0.80 8.47 3.77
N PHE A 28 0.06 9.46 3.29
CA PHE A 28 -1.07 10.07 4.00
C PHE A 28 -2.21 9.05 4.25
N GLY A 29 -2.54 8.21 3.28
CA GLY A 29 -3.50 7.11 3.47
C GLY A 29 -3.09 6.17 4.61
N ILE A 30 -1.82 5.74 4.66
CA ILE A 30 -1.30 4.89 5.74
C ILE A 30 -1.33 5.64 7.08
N MET A 31 -1.02 6.94 7.10
CA MET A 31 -1.14 7.78 8.29
C MET A 31 -2.58 7.90 8.80
N CYS A 32 -3.58 8.02 7.92
CA CYS A 32 -4.99 8.04 8.31
C CYS A 32 -5.40 6.73 8.99
N ILE A 33 -4.95 5.58 8.47
CA ILE A 33 -5.17 4.27 9.11
C ILE A 33 -4.55 4.25 10.50
N TYR A 34 -3.31 4.72 10.65
CA TYR A 34 -2.65 4.82 11.95
C TYR A 34 -3.40 5.73 12.92
N ALA A 35 -3.83 6.92 12.48
CA ALA A 35 -4.55 7.87 13.32
C ALA A 35 -5.88 7.30 13.85
N LEU A 36 -6.59 6.51 13.05
CA LEU A 36 -7.87 5.91 13.43
C LEU A 36 -7.72 4.63 14.26
N LEU A 37 -6.77 3.75 13.89
CA LEU A 37 -6.65 2.41 14.47
C LEU A 37 -5.54 2.28 15.52
N GLY A 38 -4.65 3.27 15.63
CA GLY A 38 -3.53 3.27 16.56
C GLY A 38 -2.41 2.26 16.22
N ARG A 39 -2.41 1.68 15.02
CA ARG A 39 -1.44 0.65 14.58
C ARG A 39 -0.70 1.02 13.31
N VAL A 40 0.60 0.71 13.28
CA VAL A 40 1.48 0.95 12.12
C VAL A 40 1.49 -0.29 11.23
N ILE A 41 0.58 -0.34 10.25
CA ILE A 41 0.27 -1.56 9.49
C ILE A 41 1.39 -2.07 8.56
N LEU A 42 2.40 -1.23 8.27
CA LEU A 42 3.63 -1.62 7.54
C LEU A 42 4.86 -1.62 8.46
N GLY A 43 4.63 -1.48 9.76
CA GLY A 43 5.65 -1.41 10.79
C GLY A 43 6.25 -2.79 11.12
N PRO A 44 7.31 -2.81 11.95
CA PRO A 44 7.81 -4.04 12.50
C PRO A 44 6.80 -4.65 13.48
N ASP A 45 6.47 -5.91 13.25
CA ASP A 45 5.67 -6.81 14.09
C ASP A 45 6.28 -8.22 14.06
N ASP A 46 5.72 -9.14 14.83
CA ASP A 46 6.25 -10.51 14.96
C ASP A 46 6.32 -11.24 13.61
N ASP A 47 5.30 -11.04 12.75
CA ASP A 47 5.24 -11.60 11.39
C ASP A 47 6.42 -11.12 10.53
N LEU A 48 6.72 -9.81 10.52
CA LEU A 48 7.87 -9.28 9.79
C LEU A 48 9.19 -9.84 10.37
N GLN A 49 9.33 -9.87 11.70
CA GLN A 49 10.55 -10.36 12.32
C GLN A 49 10.80 -11.84 12.02
N GLU A 50 9.75 -12.67 12.00
CA GLU A 50 9.84 -14.08 11.66
C GLU A 50 10.33 -14.29 10.22
N HIS A 51 9.71 -13.62 9.24
CA HIS A 51 10.13 -13.70 7.85
C HIS A 51 11.58 -13.22 7.66
N VAL A 52 11.97 -12.13 8.32
CA VAL A 52 13.34 -11.61 8.27
C VAL A 52 14.34 -12.57 8.90
N ALA A 53 13.99 -13.22 10.01
CA ALA A 53 14.83 -14.25 10.63
C ALA A 53 15.03 -15.48 9.72
N GLN A 54 14.07 -15.75 8.83
CA GLN A 54 14.16 -16.78 7.79
C GLN A 54 14.89 -16.31 6.52
N GLY A 55 15.37 -15.06 6.47
CA GLY A 55 16.15 -14.51 5.37
C GLY A 55 15.36 -13.67 4.37
N ALA A 56 14.07 -13.40 4.62
CA ALA A 56 13.29 -12.51 3.76
C ALA A 56 13.81 -11.07 3.83
N LEU A 57 13.73 -10.37 2.70
CA LEU A 57 14.05 -8.95 2.64
C LEU A 57 12.87 -8.15 3.23
N PRO A 58 13.08 -7.29 4.25
CA PRO A 58 11.97 -6.61 4.93
C PRO A 58 11.06 -5.79 4.00
N TYR A 59 11.62 -5.24 2.92
CA TYR A 59 10.85 -4.46 1.96
C TYR A 59 9.89 -5.31 1.12
N LEU A 60 10.20 -6.59 0.86
CA LEU A 60 9.32 -7.51 0.13
C LEU A 60 8.10 -7.86 0.96
N ILE A 61 8.26 -8.06 2.26
CA ILE A 61 7.14 -8.33 3.17
C ILE A 61 6.21 -7.10 3.24
N ARG A 62 6.77 -5.89 3.36
CA ARG A 62 5.98 -4.66 3.32
C ARG A 62 5.26 -4.45 2.00
N LEU A 63 5.92 -4.77 0.88
CA LEU A 63 5.30 -4.69 -0.43
C LEU A 63 4.19 -5.74 -0.58
N GLN A 64 4.38 -6.97 -0.08
CA GLN A 64 3.33 -7.99 -0.03
C GLN A 64 2.12 -7.49 0.76
N ARG A 65 2.33 -6.83 1.92
CA ARG A 65 1.25 -6.19 2.69
C ARG A 65 0.52 -5.14 1.86
N GLN A 66 1.23 -4.21 1.22
CA GLN A 66 0.62 -3.17 0.39
C GLN A 66 -0.22 -3.75 -0.75
N VAL A 67 0.32 -4.75 -1.46
CA VAL A 67 -0.35 -5.43 -2.56
C VAL A 67 -1.59 -6.19 -2.08
N SER A 68 -1.50 -6.86 -0.93
CA SER A 68 -2.60 -7.65 -0.37
C SER A 68 -3.70 -6.77 0.24
N TYR A 69 -3.33 -5.66 0.89
CA TYR A 69 -4.29 -4.75 1.53
C TYR A 69 -5.01 -3.85 0.52
N PHE A 70 -4.31 -3.35 -0.49
CA PHE A 70 -4.81 -2.26 -1.33
C PHE A 70 -4.84 -2.56 -2.83
N GLY A 71 -4.30 -3.71 -3.25
CA GLY A 71 -4.24 -4.07 -4.66
C GLY A 71 -5.58 -4.48 -5.24
N ASP A 72 -5.87 -3.94 -6.42
CA ASP A 72 -6.80 -4.47 -7.39
C ASP A 72 -6.08 -4.66 -8.74
N GLN A 73 -6.72 -5.35 -9.68
CA GLN A 73 -6.12 -5.66 -10.98
C GLN A 73 -5.66 -4.38 -11.71
N GLU A 74 -6.51 -3.36 -11.72
CA GLU A 74 -6.26 -2.10 -12.40
C GLU A 74 -5.11 -1.30 -11.77
N GLY A 75 -5.03 -1.30 -10.44
CA GLY A 75 -3.97 -0.67 -9.66
C GLY A 75 -2.61 -1.34 -9.88
N VAL A 76 -2.57 -2.68 -9.92
CA VAL A 76 -1.34 -3.42 -10.21
C VAL A 76 -0.86 -3.19 -11.64
N GLU A 77 -1.76 -3.20 -12.62
CA GLU A 77 -1.43 -2.88 -14.02
C GLU A 77 -0.87 -1.45 -14.17
N GLY A 78 -1.48 -0.48 -13.48
CA GLY A 78 -0.99 0.90 -13.45
C GLY A 78 0.38 1.03 -12.78
N LEU A 79 0.61 0.30 -11.70
CA LEU A 79 1.91 0.27 -11.03
C LEU A 79 2.99 -0.38 -11.90
N LEU A 80 2.70 -1.49 -12.58
CA LEU A 80 3.60 -2.12 -13.55
C LEU A 80 4.02 -1.13 -14.64
N LYS A 81 3.05 -0.40 -15.20
CA LYS A 81 3.31 0.65 -16.19
C LYS A 81 4.18 1.78 -15.63
N HIS A 82 4.01 2.15 -14.36
CA HIS A 82 4.80 3.19 -13.71
C HIS A 82 6.24 2.75 -13.42
N ILE A 83 6.45 1.48 -13.07
CA ILE A 83 7.78 0.89 -12.87
C ILE A 83 8.55 0.83 -14.21
N GLY A 84 7.84 0.64 -15.32
CA GLY A 84 8.41 0.61 -16.67
C GLY A 84 9.08 -0.73 -17.00
N ASP A 85 10.07 -0.71 -17.90
CA ASP A 85 10.67 -1.92 -18.48
C ASP A 85 11.75 -2.58 -17.58
N ASP A 86 11.68 -2.43 -16.26
CA ASP A 86 12.54 -3.20 -15.34
C ASP A 86 11.93 -4.59 -15.13
N ASP A 87 12.39 -5.55 -15.94
CA ASP A 87 11.91 -6.93 -15.94
C ASP A 87 11.89 -7.57 -14.55
N VAL A 88 12.87 -7.28 -13.69
CA VAL A 88 12.96 -7.89 -12.36
C VAL A 88 11.91 -7.29 -11.44
N ASN A 89 11.75 -5.98 -11.42
CA ASN A 89 10.74 -5.33 -10.57
C ASN A 89 9.32 -5.70 -11.00
N CYS A 90 9.08 -5.82 -12.31
CA CYS A 90 7.80 -6.26 -12.85
C CYS A 90 7.48 -7.71 -12.45
N GLN A 91 8.46 -8.62 -12.56
CA GLN A 91 8.30 -10.01 -12.13
C GLN A 91 8.02 -10.11 -10.62
N VAL A 92 8.75 -9.35 -9.80
CA VAL A 92 8.51 -9.31 -8.35
C VAL A 92 7.10 -8.84 -8.05
N LEU A 93 6.64 -7.74 -8.64
CA LEU A 93 5.29 -7.24 -8.40
C LEU A 93 4.20 -8.23 -8.84
N GLN A 94 4.38 -8.88 -9.99
CA GLN A 94 3.46 -9.91 -10.49
C GLN A 94 3.39 -11.11 -9.54
N MET A 95 4.54 -11.62 -9.08
CA MET A 95 4.61 -12.71 -8.11
C MET A 95 3.85 -12.36 -6.83
N LEU A 96 4.13 -11.20 -6.22
CA LEU A 96 3.46 -10.77 -4.98
C LEU A 96 1.94 -10.58 -5.18
N TRP A 97 1.52 -10.16 -6.37
CA TRP A 97 0.10 -10.07 -6.72
C TRP A 97 -0.51 -11.45 -6.82
N GLU A 98 0.05 -12.35 -7.63
CA GLU A 98 -0.49 -13.69 -7.86
C GLU A 98 -0.57 -14.53 -6.58
N ASP A 99 0.47 -14.49 -5.76
CA ASP A 99 0.61 -15.32 -4.56
C ASP A 99 -0.23 -14.80 -3.37
N ARG A 100 -0.81 -13.59 -3.44
CA ARG A 100 -1.47 -12.92 -2.30
C ARG A 100 -2.61 -13.69 -1.64
N HIS A 101 -3.13 -14.72 -2.30
CA HIS A 101 -4.22 -15.59 -1.81
C HIS A 101 -3.73 -16.97 -1.34
N GLU A 102 -2.42 -17.22 -1.34
CA GLU A 102 -1.85 -18.46 -0.79
C GLU A 102 -2.15 -18.58 0.71
N GLU A 103 -2.28 -19.82 1.19
CA GLU A 103 -2.69 -20.11 2.58
C GLU A 103 -1.73 -19.55 3.63
N ASN A 104 -0.44 -19.44 3.29
CA ASN A 104 0.62 -18.88 4.12
C ASN A 104 0.70 -17.35 4.09
N ILE A 105 -0.12 -16.66 3.28
CA ILE A 105 -0.19 -15.19 3.24
C ILE A 105 -1.44 -14.73 4.03
N PRO A 106 -1.28 -14.24 5.27
CA PRO A 106 -2.42 -13.97 6.15
C PRO A 106 -3.11 -12.62 5.87
N TYR A 107 -2.60 -11.85 4.92
CA TYR A 107 -3.01 -10.48 4.67
C TYR A 107 -4.34 -10.42 3.91
N LYS A 108 -5.33 -9.72 4.47
CA LYS A 108 -6.64 -9.54 3.85
C LYS A 108 -6.80 -8.16 3.23
N PRO A 109 -7.52 -8.02 2.10
CA PRO A 109 -7.87 -6.72 1.55
C PRO A 109 -8.46 -5.79 2.61
N PHE A 110 -8.09 -4.51 2.58
CA PHE A 110 -8.54 -3.52 3.56
C PHE A 110 -10.07 -3.38 3.61
N SER A 111 -10.73 -3.62 2.47
CA SER A 111 -12.20 -3.67 2.37
C SER A 111 -12.82 -4.75 3.28
N GLU A 112 -12.10 -5.84 3.55
CA GLU A 112 -12.55 -7.00 4.34
C GLU A 112 -12.22 -6.87 5.83
N TRP A 113 -11.52 -5.83 6.26
CA TRP A 113 -11.17 -5.65 7.67
C TRP A 113 -12.43 -5.40 8.50
N ALA A 114 -12.69 -6.30 9.45
CA ALA A 114 -13.91 -6.33 10.24
C ALA A 114 -13.96 -5.24 11.32
N ASP A 115 -12.81 -4.77 11.77
CA ASP A 115 -12.66 -3.68 12.74
C ASP A 115 -12.80 -2.29 12.12
N VAL A 116 -12.86 -2.20 10.78
CA VAL A 116 -13.10 -0.95 10.05
C VAL A 116 -14.53 -0.98 9.50
N THR A 117 -15.47 -0.37 10.21
CA THR A 117 -16.91 -0.39 9.84
C THR A 117 -17.36 0.82 9.03
N ASP A 118 -16.64 1.93 9.11
CA ASP A 118 -16.94 3.15 8.35
C ASP A 118 -16.63 2.96 6.86
N VAL A 119 -17.69 2.85 6.07
CA VAL A 119 -17.62 2.67 4.61
C VAL A 119 -17.09 3.90 3.89
N VAL A 120 -17.30 5.10 4.43
CA VAL A 120 -16.81 6.36 3.87
C VAL A 120 -15.30 6.46 4.11
N PHE A 121 -14.83 6.05 5.28
CA PHE A 121 -13.40 5.92 5.54
C PHE A 121 -12.73 4.88 4.62
N LYS A 122 -13.37 3.72 4.42
CA LYS A 122 -12.87 2.70 3.46
C LYS A 122 -12.76 3.25 2.03
N ASP A 123 -13.72 4.08 1.61
CA ASP A 123 -13.67 4.76 0.31
C ASP A 123 -12.50 5.73 0.20
N LEU A 124 -12.29 6.57 1.23
CA LEU A 124 -11.14 7.48 1.29
C LEU A 124 -9.81 6.72 1.18
N ILE A 125 -9.65 5.68 1.99
CA ILE A 125 -8.41 4.89 2.01
C ILE A 125 -8.17 4.27 0.64
N ARG A 126 -9.19 3.67 0.01
CA ARG A 126 -9.07 3.12 -1.35
C ARG A 126 -8.56 4.16 -2.37
N GLY A 127 -9.06 5.39 -2.30
CA GLY A 127 -8.60 6.48 -3.17
C GLY A 127 -7.16 6.92 -2.88
N LEU A 128 -6.77 6.98 -1.61
CA LEU A 128 -5.43 7.39 -1.16
C LEU A 128 -4.37 6.31 -1.38
N THR A 129 -4.73 5.03 -1.29
CA THR A 129 -3.81 3.89 -1.36
C THR A 129 -3.91 3.12 -2.66
N ASN A 130 -4.52 3.68 -3.71
CA ASN A 130 -4.53 3.06 -5.03
C ASN A 130 -3.08 2.78 -5.49
N LEU A 131 -2.83 1.55 -5.95
CA LEU A 131 -1.49 1.13 -6.36
C LEU A 131 -1.03 1.83 -7.65
N ASP A 132 -1.95 2.23 -8.53
CA ASP A 132 -1.66 3.08 -9.70
C ASP A 132 -1.45 4.53 -9.23
N PRO A 133 -0.21 5.07 -9.28
CA PRO A 133 0.04 6.43 -8.83
C PRO A 133 -0.73 7.49 -9.62
N ALA A 134 -1.14 7.20 -10.87
CA ALA A 134 -1.90 8.12 -11.71
C ALA A 134 -3.40 8.17 -11.35
N LYS A 135 -3.93 7.15 -10.66
CA LYS A 135 -5.34 7.08 -10.21
C LYS A 135 -5.53 7.45 -8.75
N ARG A 136 -4.44 7.56 -7.99
CA ARG A 136 -4.46 7.97 -6.60
C ARG A 136 -5.01 9.40 -6.47
N ILE A 137 -5.95 9.61 -5.54
CA ILE A 137 -6.55 10.94 -5.36
C ILE A 137 -5.49 11.94 -4.86
N ASN A 138 -5.58 13.18 -5.34
CA ASN A 138 -4.68 14.25 -4.90
C ASN A 138 -5.19 14.93 -3.62
N ALA A 139 -4.37 15.80 -3.02
CA ALA A 139 -4.70 16.49 -1.77
C ALA A 139 -6.00 17.31 -1.84
N ARG A 140 -6.32 17.95 -2.99
CA ARG A 140 -7.58 18.68 -3.15
C ARG A 140 -8.76 17.72 -3.11
N GLN A 141 -8.70 16.64 -3.89
CA GLN A 141 -9.75 15.62 -3.92
C GLN A 141 -9.94 14.96 -2.56
N ALA A 142 -8.85 14.73 -1.82
CA ALA A 142 -8.92 14.21 -0.46
C ALA A 142 -9.66 15.19 0.47
N LEU A 143 -9.34 16.50 0.43
CA LEU A 143 -10.03 17.50 1.25
C LEU A 143 -11.51 17.69 0.88
N GLU A 144 -11.88 17.43 -0.38
CA GLU A 144 -13.27 17.45 -0.85
C GLU A 144 -14.03 16.14 -0.57
N HIS A 145 -13.35 15.11 -0.05
CA HIS A 145 -13.93 13.80 0.20
C HIS A 145 -14.95 13.86 1.36
N PRO A 146 -16.09 13.15 1.29
CA PRO A 146 -17.13 13.19 2.34
C PRO A 146 -16.65 12.87 3.75
N TRP A 147 -15.57 12.08 3.88
CA TRP A 147 -14.96 11.79 5.19
C TRP A 147 -14.46 13.04 5.93
N PHE A 148 -14.07 14.09 5.20
CA PHE A 148 -13.62 15.37 5.77
C PHE A 148 -14.72 16.45 5.83
N ALA A 149 -15.97 16.12 5.48
CA ALA A 149 -17.04 17.13 5.37
C ALA A 149 -17.38 17.82 6.70
N ASP A 150 -17.15 17.15 7.83
CA ASP A 150 -17.48 17.63 9.17
C ASP A 150 -16.25 18.00 10.02
N VAL A 151 -15.09 18.19 9.38
CA VAL A 151 -13.82 18.58 10.03
C VAL A 151 -13.65 20.08 10.13
#